data_AF-A0A1I0TSS2-F1
#
_entry.id   AF-A0A1I0TSS2-F1
#
_cell.length_a   1.000
_cell.length_b   1.000
_cell.length_c   1.000
_cell.angle_alpha   90.00
_cell.angle_beta   90.00
_cell.angle_gamma   90.00
#
_symmetry.space_group_name_H-M   'P 1'
#
loop_
_entity.id
_entity.type
_entity.pdbx_description
1 polymer ?
#
loop_
_entity_poly.entity_id
_entity_poly.type
_entity_poly.pdbx_seq_one_letter_code
_entity_poly.pdbx_strand_id
1 'polypeptide(L)'
;MKLTLILLLSCIFTSSAFSQKLSKSQIKRMNKATHSLFKGQCNLENIAWMKVTEGYDKNAVLALAAEISAAAKADANQIAQIAEGKGDVKASAKFDETIKKISSKEVEVSKEFFELYQKMRAPICNIYTSVQSGFFDNSPELLLEAQKSFIEMNQEWLKYTLEEEKKSPH
;
A
#
# COMPACT_ATOMS: atom_id res chain seq x y z
N MET A 1 -51.49 -8.68 50.80
CA MET A 1 -51.57 -9.80 51.77
C MET A 1 -51.08 -11.06 51.07
N LYS A 2 -49.99 -11.66 51.57
CA LYS A 2 -49.37 -12.98 51.23
C LYS A 2 -48.93 -13.21 49.77
N LEU A 3 -47.63 -13.18 49.47
CA LEU A 3 -46.60 -14.25 49.57
C LEU A 3 -46.83 -15.45 48.64
N THR A 4 -45.94 -15.67 47.67
CA THR A 4 -45.23 -16.95 47.36
C THR A 4 -44.03 -16.62 46.43
N LEU A 5 -42.76 -16.59 46.88
CA LEU A 5 -41.78 -17.67 47.13
C LEU A 5 -41.08 -18.17 45.82
N ILE A 6 -39.88 -17.67 45.48
CA ILE A 6 -38.51 -18.25 45.64
C ILE A 6 -38.01 -19.10 44.44
N LEU A 7 -36.84 -18.74 43.90
CA LEU A 7 -35.62 -19.57 43.64
C LEU A 7 -34.72 -18.80 42.64
N LEU A 8 -33.63 -18.15 43.06
CA LEU A 8 -32.27 -18.68 43.28
C LEU A 8 -31.62 -19.30 42.04
N LEU A 9 -30.50 -18.70 41.60
CA LEU A 9 -29.18 -19.26 41.25
C LEU A 9 -28.53 -18.38 40.15
N SER A 10 -27.54 -17.53 40.46
CA SER A 10 -26.12 -17.86 40.71
C SER A 10 -25.37 -18.29 39.44
N CYS A 11 -24.48 -17.41 38.97
CA CYS A 11 -23.25 -17.65 38.20
C CYS A 11 -23.38 -18.47 36.88
N ILE A 12 -22.74 -18.11 35.78
CA ILE A 12 -21.34 -18.45 35.53
C ILE A 12 -20.90 -17.71 34.26
N PHE A 13 -19.75 -17.05 34.36
CA PHE A 13 -18.87 -16.72 33.25
C PHE A 13 -18.47 -18.04 32.54
N THR A 14 -19.02 -18.37 31.39
CA THR A 14 -18.42 -19.36 30.48
C THR A 14 -17.96 -18.68 29.21
N SER A 15 -16.69 -18.31 29.23
CA SER A 15 -15.85 -18.25 28.05
C SER A 15 -15.83 -19.64 27.40
N SER A 16 -16.49 -19.80 26.25
CA SER A 16 -16.15 -20.82 25.24
C SER A 16 -17.21 -20.84 24.14
N ALA A 17 -16.74 -20.97 22.91
CA ALA A 17 -17.48 -21.34 21.70
C ALA A 17 -18.14 -20.22 20.88
N PHE A 18 -17.37 -19.21 20.47
CA PHE A 18 -17.47 -18.72 19.10
C PHE A 18 -16.34 -19.34 18.26
N SER A 19 -16.37 -20.67 18.17
CA SER A 19 -15.47 -21.42 17.29
C SER A 19 -15.93 -21.17 15.86
N GLN A 20 -15.32 -20.17 15.22
CA GLN A 20 -15.46 -19.90 13.80
C GLN A 20 -15.26 -21.20 13.02
N LYS A 21 -16.33 -21.70 12.43
CA LYS A 21 -16.30 -22.77 11.43
C LYS A 21 -15.74 -22.14 10.14
N LEU A 22 -14.44 -21.87 10.13
CA LEU A 22 -13.71 -21.59 8.90
C LEU A 22 -13.85 -22.84 8.03
N SER A 23 -14.55 -22.70 6.91
CA SER A 23 -14.72 -23.75 5.93
C SER A 23 -13.34 -24.35 5.57
N LYS A 24 -13.26 -25.67 5.36
CA LYS A 24 -12.04 -26.32 4.86
C LYS A 24 -11.54 -25.69 3.56
N SER A 25 -12.39 -25.01 2.79
CA SER A 25 -11.98 -24.22 1.61
C SER A 25 -11.23 -22.92 1.98
N GLN A 26 -11.58 -22.27 3.09
CA GLN A 26 -10.86 -21.10 3.60
C GLN A 26 -9.52 -21.50 4.24
N ILE A 27 -9.49 -22.59 5.01
CA ILE A 27 -8.24 -23.12 5.59
C ILE A 27 -7.27 -23.58 4.48
N LYS A 28 -7.79 -24.17 3.40
CA LYS A 28 -6.96 -24.58 2.24
C LYS A 28 -6.41 -23.38 1.45
N ARG A 29 -7.08 -22.21 1.46
CA ARG A 29 -6.54 -20.95 0.92
C ARG A 29 -5.53 -20.29 1.87
N MET A 30 -5.78 -20.31 3.17
CA MET A 30 -4.84 -19.78 4.18
C MET A 30 -3.53 -20.58 4.24
N ASN A 31 -3.58 -21.90 4.02
CA ASN A 31 -2.36 -22.73 3.95
C ASN A 31 -1.57 -22.59 2.64
N LYS A 32 -2.08 -21.86 1.64
CA LYS A 32 -1.28 -21.43 0.48
C LYS A 32 -0.60 -20.06 0.71
N ALA A 33 -0.97 -19.37 1.79
CA ALA A 33 -0.46 -18.05 2.17
C ALA A 33 0.54 -18.09 3.35
N THR A 34 1.17 -19.22 3.63
CA THR A 34 2.25 -19.34 4.64
C THR A 34 3.62 -18.96 4.08
N HIS A 35 3.68 -17.87 3.31
CA HIS A 35 4.92 -17.21 2.92
C HIS A 35 4.87 -15.75 3.35
N SER A 36 5.29 -15.52 4.60
CA SER A 36 5.79 -14.27 5.18
C SER A 36 5.13 -12.95 4.78
N LEU A 37 4.65 -12.23 5.81
CA LEU A 37 4.35 -10.79 5.76
C LEU A 37 5.53 -9.90 5.30
N PHE A 38 6.73 -10.47 5.09
CA PHE A 38 7.96 -9.78 4.65
C PHE A 38 8.85 -10.62 3.70
N LYS A 39 8.34 -11.67 3.01
CA LYS A 39 9.12 -12.45 2.01
C LYS A 39 8.41 -12.62 0.67
N GLY A 40 7.65 -11.61 0.25
CA GLY A 40 7.35 -11.40 -1.17
C GLY A 40 8.45 -10.51 -1.75
N GLN A 41 9.14 -10.97 -2.81
CA GLN A 41 10.03 -10.11 -3.58
C GLN A 41 9.21 -8.91 -4.05
N CYS A 42 9.44 -7.75 -3.45
CA CYS A 42 8.88 -6.53 -3.99
C CYS A 42 9.47 -6.35 -5.39
N ASN A 43 8.60 -6.39 -6.39
CA ASN A 43 9.00 -6.25 -7.79
C ASN A 43 9.38 -4.81 -8.16
N LEU A 44 9.20 -3.85 -7.24
CA LEU A 44 9.76 -2.52 -7.40
C LEU A 44 11.28 -2.64 -7.42
N GLU A 45 11.86 -2.00 -8.41
CA GLU A 45 13.31 -1.90 -8.55
C GLU A 45 13.93 -1.36 -7.27
N ASN A 46 15.16 -1.79 -7.01
CA ASN A 46 15.89 -1.29 -5.86
C ASN A 46 16.30 0.18 -6.10
N ILE A 47 17.07 0.75 -5.18
CA ILE A 47 17.50 2.15 -5.28
C ILE A 47 18.74 2.35 -6.17
N ALA A 48 19.27 1.29 -6.81
CA ALA A 48 20.54 1.34 -7.53
C ALA A 48 20.49 2.16 -8.83
N TRP A 49 19.28 2.47 -9.34
CA TRP A 49 19.11 3.35 -10.50
C TRP A 49 19.21 4.84 -10.12
N MET A 50 19.34 5.18 -8.84
CA MET A 50 19.49 6.56 -8.39
C MET A 50 20.90 6.82 -7.89
N LYS A 51 21.51 7.90 -8.38
CA LYS A 51 22.78 8.43 -7.90
C LYS A 51 22.53 9.79 -7.24
N VAL A 52 22.81 9.91 -5.96
CA VAL A 52 22.65 11.19 -5.24
C VAL A 52 23.80 12.12 -5.61
N THR A 53 23.51 13.26 -6.21
CA THR A 53 24.49 14.29 -6.56
C THR A 53 23.97 15.68 -6.18
N GLU A 54 24.86 16.65 -5.95
CA GLU A 54 24.46 18.05 -5.71
C GLU A 54 24.18 18.80 -7.02
N GLY A 55 24.79 18.38 -8.14
CA GLY A 55 24.64 18.99 -9.47
C GLY A 55 23.61 18.30 -10.37
N TYR A 56 22.55 17.72 -9.79
CA TYR A 56 21.51 17.04 -10.56
C TYR A 56 20.75 18.01 -11.48
N ASP A 57 20.22 17.49 -12.59
CA ASP A 57 19.28 18.24 -13.43
C ASP A 57 17.93 18.36 -12.70
N LYS A 58 17.69 19.52 -12.10
CA LYS A 58 16.44 19.85 -11.40
C LYS A 58 15.20 19.60 -12.27
N ASN A 59 15.23 19.96 -13.55
CA ASN A 59 14.06 19.78 -14.42
C ASN A 59 13.79 18.30 -14.68
N ALA A 60 14.84 17.49 -14.86
CA ALA A 60 14.70 16.05 -14.98
C ALA A 60 14.11 15.43 -13.71
N VAL A 61 14.58 15.84 -12.52
CA VAL A 61 14.07 15.33 -11.24
C VAL A 61 12.61 15.75 -10.99
N LEU A 62 12.24 16.98 -11.33
CA LEU A 62 10.84 17.43 -11.28
C LEU A 62 9.94 16.62 -12.22
N ALA A 63 10.41 16.32 -13.43
CA ALA A 63 9.68 15.47 -14.37
C ALA A 63 9.50 14.03 -13.83
N LEU A 64 10.55 13.47 -13.21
CA LEU A 64 10.44 12.17 -12.55
C LEU A 64 9.43 12.18 -11.40
N ALA A 65 9.50 13.18 -10.52
CA ALA A 65 8.55 13.31 -9.41
C ALA A 65 7.10 13.41 -9.93
N ALA A 66 6.88 14.12 -11.03
CA ALA A 66 5.57 14.21 -11.68
C ALA A 66 5.10 12.87 -12.28
N GLU A 67 5.97 12.12 -12.96
CA GLU A 67 5.65 10.77 -13.47
C GLU A 67 5.27 9.82 -12.34
N ILE A 68 6.02 9.84 -11.23
CA ILE A 68 5.78 9.00 -10.06
C ILE A 68 4.48 9.42 -9.34
N SER A 69 4.24 10.71 -9.15
CA SER A 69 3.00 11.26 -8.59
C SER A 69 1.77 10.83 -9.41
N ALA A 70 1.85 10.95 -10.74
CA ALA A 70 0.78 10.54 -11.64
C ALA A 70 0.49 9.04 -11.56
N ALA A 71 1.54 8.22 -11.45
CA ALA A 71 1.42 6.78 -11.29
C ALA A 71 0.77 6.39 -9.94
N ALA A 72 1.17 7.03 -8.84
CA ALA A 72 0.56 6.82 -7.52
C ALA A 72 -0.94 7.20 -7.53
N LYS A 73 -1.30 8.31 -8.19
CA LYS A 73 -2.69 8.72 -8.37
C LYS A 73 -3.49 7.72 -9.21
N ALA A 74 -2.89 7.16 -10.26
CA ALA A 74 -3.54 6.15 -11.09
C ALA A 74 -3.86 4.88 -10.28
N ASP A 75 -2.92 4.43 -9.45
CA ASP A 75 -3.13 3.27 -8.57
C ASP A 75 -4.18 3.54 -7.48
N ALA A 76 -4.20 4.73 -6.89
CA ALA A 76 -5.26 5.13 -5.96
C ALA A 76 -6.65 5.03 -6.62
N ASN A 77 -6.80 5.55 -7.84
CA ASN A 77 -8.07 5.51 -8.57
C ASN A 77 -8.48 4.07 -8.91
N GLN A 78 -7.51 3.23 -9.27
CA GLN A 78 -7.76 1.84 -9.58
C GLN A 78 -8.22 1.06 -8.34
N ILE A 79 -7.58 1.26 -7.18
CA ILE A 79 -8.02 0.66 -5.92
C ILE A 79 -9.42 1.12 -5.54
N ALA A 80 -9.74 2.40 -5.76
CA ALA A 80 -11.10 2.91 -5.55
C ALA A 80 -12.13 2.17 -6.42
N GLN A 81 -11.82 1.93 -7.70
CA GLN A 81 -12.68 1.16 -8.60
C GLN A 81 -12.85 -0.29 -8.13
N ILE A 82 -11.79 -0.92 -7.62
CA ILE A 82 -11.86 -2.27 -7.03
C ILE A 82 -12.76 -2.27 -5.78
N ALA A 83 -12.62 -1.27 -4.89
CA ALA A 83 -13.45 -1.13 -3.70
C ALA A 83 -14.94 -0.94 -4.03
N GLU A 84 -15.24 -0.28 -5.14
CA GLU A 84 -16.60 -0.12 -5.67
C GLU A 84 -17.12 -1.35 -6.46
N GLY A 85 -16.33 -2.43 -6.56
CA GLY A 85 -16.68 -3.62 -7.34
C GLY A 85 -16.68 -3.41 -8.87
N LYS A 86 -16.06 -2.32 -9.34
CA LYS A 86 -15.98 -1.92 -10.76
C LYS A 86 -14.64 -2.26 -11.41
N GLY A 87 -13.64 -2.66 -10.62
CA GLY A 87 -12.28 -2.97 -11.06
C GLY A 87 -11.92 -4.45 -10.92
N ASP A 88 -10.94 -4.90 -11.71
CA ASP A 88 -10.33 -6.22 -11.53
C ASP A 88 -9.16 -6.10 -10.53
N VAL A 89 -9.09 -7.02 -9.56
CA VAL A 89 -8.00 -7.10 -8.55
C VAL A 89 -6.64 -7.31 -9.21
N LYS A 90 -6.60 -7.82 -10.45
CA LYS A 90 -5.37 -8.01 -11.23
C LYS A 90 -4.81 -6.73 -11.86
N ALA A 91 -5.51 -5.60 -11.75
CA ALA A 91 -5.23 -4.43 -12.55
C ALA A 91 -3.87 -3.82 -12.20
N SER A 92 -3.14 -3.42 -13.24
CA SER A 92 -1.70 -3.16 -13.25
C SER A 92 -1.23 -2.12 -12.22
N ALA A 93 -0.13 -2.42 -11.53
CA ALA A 93 0.63 -1.51 -10.68
C ALA A 93 1.32 -0.40 -11.50
N LYS A 94 0.65 0.73 -11.78
CA LYS A 94 1.21 1.81 -12.59
C LYS A 94 2.46 2.40 -11.99
N PHE A 95 2.54 2.49 -10.66
CA PHE A 95 3.79 2.90 -10.01
C PHE A 95 4.93 1.93 -10.34
N ASP A 96 4.70 0.62 -10.23
CA ASP A 96 5.72 -0.40 -10.57
C ASP A 96 6.17 -0.32 -12.02
N GLU A 97 5.24 -0.19 -12.97
CA GLU A 97 5.55 0.01 -14.39
C GLU A 97 6.40 1.28 -14.63
N THR A 98 6.01 2.39 -14.01
CA THR A 98 6.72 3.67 -14.11
C THR A 98 8.14 3.55 -13.53
N ILE A 99 8.30 2.94 -12.36
CA ILE A 99 9.61 2.75 -11.76
C ILE A 99 10.50 1.86 -12.63
N LYS A 100 9.99 0.73 -13.15
CA LYS A 100 10.75 -0.15 -14.05
C LYS A 100 11.21 0.55 -15.33
N LYS A 101 10.36 1.44 -15.87
CA LYS A 101 10.72 2.25 -17.04
C LYS A 101 11.85 3.22 -16.70
N ILE A 102 11.73 3.96 -15.59
CA ILE A 102 12.70 4.96 -15.16
C ILE A 102 14.04 4.31 -14.79
N SER A 103 14.00 3.18 -14.08
CA SER A 103 15.18 2.46 -13.56
C SER A 103 16.02 1.74 -14.61
N SER A 104 15.61 1.78 -15.88
CA SER A 104 16.37 1.21 -17.00
C SER A 104 17.74 1.89 -17.20
N LYS A 105 17.95 3.04 -16.58
CA LYS A 105 19.21 3.79 -16.55
C LYS A 105 19.44 4.40 -15.18
N GLU A 106 20.71 4.66 -14.86
CA GLU A 106 21.06 5.48 -13.69
C GLU A 106 20.62 6.93 -13.92
N VAL A 107 20.04 7.54 -12.89
CA VAL A 107 19.60 8.95 -12.89
C VAL A 107 20.19 9.67 -11.69
N GLU A 108 20.69 10.87 -11.94
CA GLU A 108 21.15 11.76 -10.87
C GLU A 108 19.96 12.44 -10.21
N VAL A 109 19.87 12.36 -8.89
CA VAL A 109 18.75 12.89 -8.10
C VAL A 109 19.22 13.63 -6.87
N SER A 110 18.36 14.48 -6.33
CA SER A 110 18.61 15.13 -5.04
C SER A 110 18.55 14.11 -3.89
N LYS A 111 19.17 14.45 -2.76
CA LYS A 111 19.11 13.62 -1.55
C LYS A 111 17.66 13.44 -1.07
N GLU A 112 16.86 14.50 -1.11
CA GLU A 112 15.47 14.49 -0.66
C GLU A 112 14.59 13.63 -1.57
N PHE A 113 14.81 13.64 -2.88
CA PHE A 113 14.14 12.72 -3.80
C PHE A 113 14.42 11.26 -3.42
N PHE A 114 15.69 10.94 -3.18
CA PHE A 114 16.14 9.60 -2.85
C PHE A 114 15.57 9.10 -1.51
N GLU A 115 15.58 9.94 -0.48
CA GLU A 115 14.99 9.63 0.82
C GLU A 115 13.47 9.43 0.72
N LEU A 116 12.79 10.29 -0.04
CA LEU A 116 11.36 10.22 -0.26
C LEU A 116 10.97 8.91 -0.98
N TYR A 117 11.69 8.56 -2.05
CA TYR A 117 11.49 7.29 -2.75
C TYR A 117 11.67 6.08 -1.82
N GLN A 118 12.76 6.06 -1.04
CA GLN A 118 13.02 4.98 -0.07
C GLN A 118 11.89 4.82 0.95
N LYS A 119 11.41 5.93 1.50
CA LYS A 119 10.29 5.95 2.47
C LYS A 119 9.04 5.30 1.89
N MET A 120 8.72 5.55 0.63
CA MET A 120 7.50 5.06 -0.01
C MET A 120 7.62 3.65 -0.59
N ARG A 121 8.83 3.18 -0.91
CA ARG A 121 9.03 1.86 -1.52
C ARG A 121 8.39 0.74 -0.71
N ALA A 122 8.71 0.63 0.58
CA ALA A 122 8.20 -0.46 1.42
C ALA A 122 6.67 -0.47 1.56
N PRO A 123 5.99 0.66 1.86
CA PRO A 123 4.52 0.73 1.83
C PRO A 123 3.90 0.25 0.51
N ILE A 124 4.42 0.68 -0.64
CA ILE A 124 3.89 0.28 -1.96
C ILE A 124 4.05 -1.22 -2.18
N CYS A 125 5.22 -1.76 -1.85
CA CYS A 125 5.48 -3.20 -1.91
C CYS A 125 4.43 -4.00 -1.12
N ASN A 126 4.10 -3.53 0.09
CA ASN A 126 3.13 -4.19 0.97
C ASN A 126 1.72 -4.14 0.38
N ILE A 127 1.31 -2.99 -0.17
CA ILE A 127 -0.01 -2.85 -0.79
C ILE A 127 -0.12 -3.78 -2.00
N TYR A 128 0.84 -3.75 -2.92
CA TYR A 128 0.78 -4.62 -4.10
C TYR A 128 0.80 -6.10 -3.77
N THR A 129 1.61 -6.51 -2.80
CA THR A 129 1.62 -7.91 -2.34
C THR A 129 0.27 -8.30 -1.75
N SER A 130 -0.37 -7.38 -1.02
CA SER A 130 -1.71 -7.60 -0.43
C SER A 130 -2.81 -7.66 -1.49
N VAL A 131 -2.77 -6.80 -2.53
CA VAL A 131 -3.68 -6.88 -3.67
C VAL A 131 -3.52 -8.21 -4.41
N GLN A 132 -2.28 -8.57 -4.80
CA GLN A 132 -2.01 -9.77 -5.59
C GLN A 132 -2.32 -11.08 -4.86
N SER A 133 -2.16 -11.10 -3.54
CA SER A 133 -2.49 -12.27 -2.72
C SER A 133 -3.99 -12.44 -2.46
N GLY A 134 -4.82 -11.48 -2.89
CA GLY A 134 -6.25 -11.46 -2.58
C GLY A 134 -6.54 -11.17 -1.11
N PHE A 135 -5.58 -10.60 -0.37
CA PHE A 135 -5.76 -10.25 1.05
C PHE A 135 -6.96 -9.31 1.25
N PHE A 136 -7.23 -8.47 0.26
CA PHE A 136 -8.30 -7.48 0.28
C PHE A 136 -9.67 -7.99 -0.24
N ASP A 137 -9.76 -9.22 -0.78
CA ASP A 137 -10.95 -9.74 -1.51
C ASP A 137 -12.28 -9.66 -0.74
N ASN A 138 -12.24 -9.54 0.59
CA ASN A 138 -13.45 -9.48 1.43
C ASN A 138 -13.44 -8.28 2.40
N SER A 139 -12.62 -7.27 2.16
CA SER A 139 -12.54 -6.11 3.05
C SER A 139 -12.42 -4.79 2.29
N PRO A 140 -13.57 -4.16 1.98
CA PRO A 140 -13.60 -2.82 1.39
C PRO A 140 -12.85 -1.78 2.23
N GLU A 141 -12.89 -1.89 3.56
CA GLU A 141 -12.17 -1.00 4.48
C GLU A 141 -10.66 -1.05 4.26
N LEU A 142 -10.08 -2.23 4.04
CA LEU A 142 -8.66 -2.38 3.76
C LEU A 142 -8.28 -1.85 2.37
N LEU A 143 -9.17 -1.94 1.38
CA LEU A 143 -8.98 -1.29 0.08
C LEU A 143 -9.00 0.23 0.21
N LEU A 144 -9.87 0.80 1.03
CA LEU A 144 -9.90 2.24 1.28
C LEU A 144 -8.61 2.72 1.97
N GLU A 145 -8.05 1.96 2.92
CA GLU A 145 -6.78 2.31 3.55
C GLU A 145 -5.59 2.21 2.56
N ALA A 146 -5.62 1.20 1.67
CA ALA A 146 -4.66 1.09 0.58
C ALA A 146 -4.76 2.27 -0.40
N GLN A 147 -5.98 2.67 -0.78
CA GLN A 147 -6.22 3.87 -1.60
C GLN A 147 -5.66 5.11 -0.92
N LYS A 148 -5.97 5.30 0.36
CA LYS A 148 -5.51 6.43 1.15
C LYS A 148 -3.98 6.50 1.19
N SER A 149 -3.31 5.37 1.35
CA SER A 149 -1.85 5.29 1.27
C SER A 149 -1.32 5.83 -0.06
N PHE A 150 -1.92 5.46 -1.20
CA PHE A 150 -1.52 6.02 -2.50
C PHE A 150 -1.82 7.51 -2.66
N ILE A 151 -2.91 8.00 -2.07
CA ILE A 151 -3.21 9.44 -2.03
C ILE A 151 -2.15 10.19 -1.23
N GLU A 152 -1.78 9.70 -0.05
CA GLU A 152 -0.74 10.29 0.79
C GLU A 152 0.61 10.31 0.07
N MET A 153 0.96 9.22 -0.61
CA MET A 153 2.17 9.14 -1.43
C MET A 153 2.18 10.17 -2.57
N ASN A 154 1.07 10.32 -3.28
CA ASN A 154 0.91 11.35 -4.29
C ASN A 154 1.10 12.76 -3.69
N GLN A 155 0.51 13.04 -2.51
CA GLN A 155 0.66 14.33 -1.83
C GLN A 155 2.12 14.62 -1.44
N GLU A 156 2.87 13.62 -0.98
CA GLU A 156 4.27 13.79 -0.63
C GLU A 156 5.12 14.11 -1.88
N TRP A 157 4.85 13.48 -3.03
CA TRP A 157 5.52 13.82 -4.29
C TRP A 157 5.17 15.22 -4.78
N LEU A 158 3.91 15.63 -4.69
CA LEU A 158 3.50 17.00 -5.03
C LEU A 158 4.16 18.03 -4.12
N LYS A 159 4.25 17.73 -2.82
CA LYS A 159 4.96 18.58 -1.85
C LYS A 159 6.43 18.71 -2.21
N TYR A 160 7.09 17.59 -2.51
CA TYR A 160 8.47 17.60 -2.99
C TYR A 160 8.64 18.48 -4.23
N THR A 161 7.80 18.31 -5.26
CA THR A 161 7.84 19.15 -6.48
C THR A 161 7.76 20.64 -6.13
N LEU A 162 6.81 21.04 -5.28
CA LEU A 162 6.64 22.46 -4.88
C LEU A 162 7.82 23.01 -4.06
N GLU A 163 8.43 22.19 -3.21
CA GLU A 163 9.60 22.57 -2.41
C GLU A 163 10.84 22.69 -3.30
N GLU A 164 11.01 21.74 -4.21
CA GLU A 164 12.11 21.67 -5.16
C GLU A 164 12.07 22.82 -6.17
N GLU A 165 10.89 23.16 -6.71
CA GLU A 165 10.68 24.32 -7.58
C GLU A 165 11.17 25.63 -6.95
N LYS A 166 11.01 25.81 -5.64
CA LYS A 166 11.43 27.01 -4.90
C LYS A 166 12.94 27.12 -4.71
N LYS A 167 13.70 26.03 -4.82
CA LYS A 167 15.16 26.06 -4.70
C LYS A 167 15.75 26.83 -5.88
N SER A 168 16.72 27.70 -5.62
CA SER A 168 17.43 28.41 -6.70
C SER A 168 18.12 27.40 -7.64
N PRO A 169 18.21 27.68 -8.96
CA PRO A 169 19.02 26.85 -9.85
C PRO A 169 20.47 26.90 -9.36
N HIS A 170 21.09 25.73 -9.17
CA HIS A 170 22.52 25.59 -8.92
C HIS A 170 23.31 25.60 -10.24
#